data_AF-A0A5M3MNT2-F1
#
_entry.id   AF-A0A5M3MNT2-F1
#
_cell.length_a   1.000
_cell.length_b   1.000
_cell.length_c   1.000
_cell.angle_alpha   90.00
_cell.angle_beta   90.00
_cell.angle_gamma   90.00
#
_symmetry.space_group_name_H-M   'P 1'
#
loop_
_entity.id
_entity.type
_entity.pdbx_description
1 polymer ?
#
loop_
_entity_poly.entity_id
_entity_poly.type
_entity_poly.pdbx_seq_one_letter_code
_entity_poly.pdbx_strand_id
1 'polypeptide(L)'
;ASDRLQLLVVQRLQELAKTHIAETAYKIRTSIGKAIQKRSSAIRTALERYNTLAAKMDPPATQIKWDDIIEYTFLSELDILKHSYSQANVREQPWAQPINRDAATKHFKILRAREEITRLNVEAGRLRAWVLTENADIEQHEKRLKEVKPPLSAALAARFTGRIRANKVHLAKLNMLECLPGYTG
;
A
#
# COMPACT_ATOMS: atom_id res chain seq x y z
N ALA A 1 7.91 30.19 -6.85
CA ALA A 1 9.16 29.44 -6.54
C ALA A 1 8.88 28.24 -5.63
N SER A 2 8.14 28.44 -4.54
CA SER A 2 7.61 27.40 -3.65
C SER A 2 6.92 26.24 -4.39
N ASP A 3 5.89 26.52 -5.20
CA ASP A 3 5.11 25.47 -5.89
C ASP A 3 5.95 24.61 -6.83
N ARG A 4 6.97 25.22 -7.45
CA ARG A 4 7.89 24.52 -8.33
C ARG A 4 8.76 23.53 -7.55
N LEU A 5 9.25 23.93 -6.38
CA LEU A 5 10.01 23.03 -5.50
C LEU A 5 9.13 21.88 -5.03
N GLN A 6 7.91 22.16 -4.56
CA GLN A 6 6.94 21.13 -4.13
C GLN A 6 6.68 20.11 -5.24
N LEU A 7 6.34 20.60 -6.44
CA LEU A 7 6.07 19.75 -7.59
C LEU A 7 7.25 18.83 -7.87
N LEU A 8 8.48 19.34 -7.84
CA LEU A 8 9.67 18.54 -8.08
C LEU A 8 9.90 17.47 -7.01
N VAL A 9 9.64 17.78 -5.73
CA VAL A 9 9.77 16.80 -4.63
C VAL A 9 8.67 15.74 -4.70
N VAL A 10 7.41 16.12 -4.93
CA VAL A 10 6.30 15.16 -5.19
C VAL A 10 6.66 14.23 -6.34
N GLN A 11 7.14 14.80 -7.44
CA GLN A 11 7.56 14.06 -8.60
C GLN A 11 8.70 13.08 -8.23
N ARG A 12 9.70 13.47 -7.43
CA ARG A 12 10.77 12.55 -6.99
C ARG A 12 10.23 11.41 -6.14
N LEU A 13 9.32 11.69 -5.20
CA LEU A 13 8.67 10.65 -4.38
C LEU A 13 7.93 9.62 -5.24
N GLN A 14 7.22 10.08 -6.28
CA GLN A 14 6.56 9.19 -7.23
C GLN A 14 7.54 8.33 -8.05
N GLU A 15 8.74 8.83 -8.38
CA GLU A 15 9.77 8.00 -9.01
C GLU A 15 10.34 6.95 -8.07
N LEU A 16 10.61 7.33 -6.82
CA LEU A 16 11.09 6.41 -5.79
C LEU A 16 10.07 5.30 -5.55
N ALA A 17 8.76 5.61 -5.53
CA ALA A 17 7.74 4.58 -5.46
C ALA A 17 7.81 3.58 -6.63
N LYS A 18 8.20 4.04 -7.83
CA LYS A 18 8.35 3.18 -9.02
C LYS A 18 9.58 2.27 -8.97
N THR A 19 10.59 2.55 -8.13
CA THR A 19 11.75 1.64 -7.99
C THR A 19 11.39 0.32 -7.33
N HIS A 20 10.26 0.27 -6.59
CA HIS A 20 9.80 -0.92 -5.89
C HIS A 20 8.88 -1.83 -6.73
N ILE A 21 8.64 -1.50 -8.00
CA ILE A 21 7.79 -2.32 -8.89
C ILE A 21 8.57 -3.56 -9.35
N ALA A 22 8.13 -4.73 -8.90
CA ALA A 22 8.67 -6.03 -9.32
C ALA A 22 8.45 -6.26 -10.83
N GLU A 23 9.27 -7.14 -11.43
CA GLU A 23 9.20 -7.52 -12.86
C GLU A 23 9.52 -6.40 -13.88
N THR A 24 10.24 -5.36 -13.45
CA THR A 24 10.62 -4.26 -14.33
C THR A 24 11.91 -4.56 -15.13
N ALA A 25 11.82 -4.54 -16.46
CA ALA A 25 12.97 -4.76 -17.35
C ALA A 25 14.15 -3.82 -17.03
N TYR A 26 15.39 -4.30 -17.22
CA TYR A 26 16.62 -3.56 -16.89
C TYR A 26 16.64 -2.12 -17.45
N LYS A 27 16.22 -1.94 -18.71
CA LYS A 27 16.13 -0.63 -19.37
C LYS A 27 15.22 0.36 -18.62
N ILE A 28 14.08 -0.11 -18.09
CA ILE A 28 13.15 0.73 -17.35
C ILE A 28 13.77 1.12 -16.00
N ARG A 29 14.42 0.19 -15.29
CA ARG A 29 15.15 0.49 -14.05
C ARG A 29 16.24 1.54 -14.26
N THR A 30 17.03 1.43 -15.32
CA THR A 30 18.04 2.45 -15.66
C THR A 30 17.42 3.81 -16.02
N SER A 31 16.27 3.82 -16.69
CA SER A 31 15.55 5.06 -17.01
C SER A 31 15.05 5.75 -15.74
N ILE A 32 14.45 5.00 -14.81
CA ILE A 32 14.00 5.51 -13.51
C ILE A 32 15.19 6.08 -12.71
N GLY A 33 16.32 5.37 -12.66
CA GLY A 33 17.52 5.85 -11.97
C GLY A 33 18.04 7.19 -12.52
N LYS A 34 18.11 7.33 -13.86
CA LYS A 34 18.49 8.59 -14.51
C LYS A 34 17.48 9.71 -14.23
N ALA A 35 16.20 9.37 -14.22
CA ALA A 35 15.13 10.32 -13.96
C ALA A 35 15.22 10.85 -12.52
N ILE A 36 15.45 9.97 -11.52
CA ILE A 36 15.70 10.35 -10.12
C ILE A 36 16.90 11.28 -10.00
N GLN A 37 18.03 10.95 -10.61
CA GLN A 37 19.23 11.80 -10.57
C GLN A 37 18.96 13.19 -11.15
N LYS A 38 18.31 13.26 -12.33
CA LYS A 38 17.93 14.51 -12.98
C LYS A 38 16.99 15.33 -12.11
N ARG A 39 16.03 14.67 -11.46
CA ARG A 39 15.05 15.32 -10.57
C ARG A 39 15.72 15.84 -9.30
N SER A 40 16.63 15.08 -8.70
CA SER A 40 17.45 15.55 -7.57
C SER A 40 18.26 16.80 -7.90
N SER A 41 18.87 16.88 -9.09
CA SER A 41 19.55 18.11 -9.53
C SER A 41 18.60 19.29 -9.66
N ALA A 42 17.41 19.07 -10.25
CA ALA A 42 16.40 20.13 -10.40
C ALA A 42 15.87 20.63 -9.05
N ILE A 43 15.71 19.73 -8.07
CA ILE A 43 15.30 20.08 -6.71
C ILE A 43 16.36 20.95 -6.04
N ARG A 44 17.67 20.65 -6.17
CA ARG A 44 18.74 21.50 -5.61
C ARG A 44 18.66 22.93 -6.13
N THR A 45 18.55 23.12 -7.44
CA THR A 45 18.41 24.45 -8.04
C THR A 45 17.12 25.16 -7.59
N ALA A 46 16.01 24.43 -7.48
CA ALA A 46 14.75 24.98 -7.00
C ALA A 46 14.82 25.36 -5.51
N LEU A 47 15.56 24.60 -4.70
CA LEU A 47 15.80 24.84 -3.28
C LEU A 47 16.64 26.10 -3.06
N GLU A 48 17.73 26.26 -3.80
CA GLU A 48 18.56 27.47 -3.77
C GLU A 48 17.73 28.71 -4.13
N ARG A 49 16.93 28.62 -5.20
CA ARG A 49 16.02 29.69 -5.62
C ARG A 49 14.95 29.99 -4.56
N TYR A 50 14.46 28.97 -3.85
CA TYR A 50 13.54 29.17 -2.74
C TYR A 50 14.22 29.88 -1.57
N ASN A 51 15.35 29.35 -1.07
CA ASN A 51 16.06 29.89 0.10
C ASN A 51 16.56 31.33 -0.11
N THR A 52 16.96 31.67 -1.34
CA THR A 52 17.35 33.05 -1.72
C THR A 52 16.18 34.04 -1.69
N LEU A 53 14.97 33.59 -2.04
CA LEU A 53 13.75 34.39 -1.94
C LEU A 53 13.23 34.44 -0.50
N ALA A 54 13.25 33.31 0.21
CA ALA A 54 12.80 33.18 1.59
C ALA A 54 13.54 34.15 2.53
N ALA A 55 14.86 34.31 2.34
CA ALA A 55 15.68 35.25 3.09
C ALA A 55 15.32 36.74 2.87
N LYS A 56 14.67 37.06 1.74
CA LYS A 56 14.27 38.41 1.36
C LYS A 56 12.81 38.74 1.74
N MET A 57 12.08 37.78 2.30
CA MET A 57 10.70 37.99 2.75
C MET A 57 10.67 38.78 4.07
N ASP A 58 9.56 39.45 4.34
CA ASP A 58 9.31 40.13 5.61
C ASP A 58 8.04 39.55 6.28
N PRO A 59 8.16 38.83 7.41
CA PRO A 59 9.42 38.38 8.03
C PRO A 59 10.12 37.31 7.17
N PRO A 60 11.45 37.09 7.34
CA PRO A 60 12.17 36.07 6.61
C PRO A 60 11.56 34.68 6.82
N ALA A 61 11.27 33.98 5.72
CA ALA A 61 10.72 32.64 5.79
C ALA A 61 11.80 31.60 6.14
N THR A 62 11.41 30.51 6.79
CA THR A 62 12.36 29.44 7.19
C THR A 62 13.04 28.82 5.97
N GLN A 63 14.38 28.80 5.98
CA GLN A 63 15.16 28.14 4.95
C GLN A 63 15.11 26.62 5.11
N ILE A 64 15.07 25.90 4.00
CA ILE A 64 14.96 24.44 3.97
C ILE A 64 16.34 23.85 3.65
N LYS A 65 16.78 22.84 4.41
CA LYS A 65 18.03 22.13 4.11
C LYS A 65 17.78 21.01 3.11
N TRP A 66 18.82 20.66 2.38
CA TRP A 66 18.76 19.55 1.43
C TRP A 66 18.51 18.20 2.13
N ASP A 67 19.08 18.00 3.31
CA ASP A 67 18.91 16.78 4.10
C ASP A 67 17.44 16.56 4.49
N ASP A 68 16.75 17.62 4.91
CA ASP A 68 15.31 17.59 5.19
C ASP A 68 14.52 17.08 3.96
N ILE A 69 14.91 17.49 2.74
CA ILE A 69 14.24 17.06 1.50
C ILE A 69 14.52 15.60 1.14
N ILE A 70 15.73 15.10 1.44
CA ILE A 70 16.06 13.70 1.22
C ILE A 70 15.31 12.80 2.19
N GLU A 71 15.18 13.23 3.45
CA GLU A 71 14.50 12.49 4.50
C GLU A 71 12.99 12.40 4.28
N TYR A 72 12.41 13.25 3.44
CA TYR A 72 11.01 13.10 3.05
C TYR A 72 10.80 11.80 2.29
N THR A 73 10.01 10.93 2.90
CA THR A 73 9.57 9.64 2.36
C THR A 73 8.07 9.65 2.05
N PHE A 74 7.30 10.57 2.65
CA PHE A 74 5.86 10.64 2.49
C PHE A 74 5.38 12.02 2.05
N LEU A 75 4.28 12.06 1.28
CA LEU A 75 3.71 13.32 0.76
C LEU A 75 3.26 14.27 1.87
N SER A 76 2.83 13.75 3.02
CA SER A 76 2.46 14.59 4.18
C SER A 76 3.65 15.32 4.80
N GLU A 77 4.88 14.91 4.50
CA GLU A 77 6.09 15.60 4.94
C GLU A 77 6.40 16.82 4.07
N LEU A 78 5.65 17.00 2.96
CA LEU A 78 5.68 18.19 2.11
C LEU A 78 4.91 19.39 2.69
N ASP A 79 4.38 19.28 3.91
CA ASP A 79 3.79 20.42 4.65
C ASP A 79 4.79 21.56 4.95
N ILE A 80 6.04 21.36 4.52
CA ILE A 80 7.14 22.33 4.43
C ILE A 80 6.73 23.67 3.78
N LEU A 81 5.62 23.80 3.07
CA LEU A 81 5.33 25.06 2.37
C LEU A 81 3.92 25.60 2.55
N LYS A 82 3.17 25.12 3.54
CA LYS A 82 1.97 25.79 4.06
C LYS A 82 2.35 27.01 4.94
N HIS A 83 3.26 27.85 4.47
CA HIS A 83 3.31 29.25 4.91
C HIS A 83 2.15 29.98 4.23
N SER A 84 0.93 29.52 4.45
CA SER A 84 -0.26 30.29 4.16
C SER A 84 -0.21 31.42 5.18
N TYR A 85 0.13 32.64 4.77
CA TYR A 85 0.06 33.84 5.63
C TYR A 85 -1.31 34.00 6.33
N SER A 86 -2.33 33.22 5.92
CA SER A 86 -3.70 33.19 6.43
C SER A 86 -4.04 32.04 7.40
N GLN A 87 -3.16 31.06 7.64
CA GLN A 87 -3.44 29.94 8.55
C GLN A 87 -2.36 29.84 9.63
N ALA A 88 -2.77 29.64 10.88
CA ALA A 88 -1.86 29.33 11.99
C ALA A 88 -0.87 28.26 11.55
N ASN A 89 0.41 28.42 11.90
CA ASN A 89 1.50 27.59 11.42
C ASN A 89 1.15 26.10 11.58
N VAL A 90 0.74 25.48 10.48
CA VAL A 90 0.21 24.10 10.50
C VAL A 90 1.26 23.15 11.03
N ARG A 91 2.54 23.46 10.81
CA ARG A 91 3.66 22.68 11.32
C ARG A 91 3.74 22.67 12.85
N GLU A 92 3.31 23.73 13.52
CA GLU A 92 3.30 23.79 14.99
C GLU A 92 2.17 22.96 15.58
N GLN A 93 1.20 22.54 14.76
CA GLN A 93 0.12 21.71 15.24
C GLN A 93 0.65 20.34 15.68
N PRO A 94 0.21 19.82 16.85
CA PRO A 94 0.67 18.53 17.35
C PRO A 94 0.51 17.39 16.35
N TRP A 95 -0.54 17.40 15.51
CA TRP A 95 -0.78 16.36 14.50
C TRP A 95 0.11 16.47 13.26
N ALA A 96 0.77 17.60 13.01
CA ALA A 96 1.68 17.79 11.88
C ALA A 96 3.12 17.38 12.21
N GLN A 97 3.46 17.32 13.50
CA GLN A 97 4.78 16.90 13.99
C GLN A 97 5.08 15.45 13.56
N PRO A 98 6.24 15.18 12.91
CA PRO A 98 6.55 13.85 12.37
C PRO A 98 6.44 12.72 13.40
N ILE A 99 6.95 12.95 14.62
CA ILE A 99 6.91 11.97 15.71
C ILE A 99 5.47 11.63 16.12
N ASN A 100 4.60 12.64 16.19
CA ASN A 100 3.21 12.46 16.55
C ASN A 100 2.41 11.79 15.41
N ARG A 101 2.72 12.10 14.16
CA ARG A 101 2.14 11.39 13.00
C ARG A 101 2.53 9.93 12.97
N ASP A 102 3.80 9.61 13.24
CA ASP A 102 4.27 8.23 13.29
C ASP A 102 3.60 7.47 14.45
N ALA A 103 3.51 8.09 15.63
CA ALA A 103 2.78 7.55 16.77
C ALA A 103 1.29 7.32 16.46
N ALA A 104 0.61 8.31 15.85
CA ALA A 104 -0.78 8.20 15.43
C ALA A 104 -0.97 7.10 14.37
N THR A 105 -0.07 7.02 13.38
CA THR A 105 -0.11 5.96 12.35
C THR A 105 0.00 4.58 12.98
N LYS A 106 0.94 4.39 13.92
CA LYS A 106 1.07 3.12 14.66
C LYS A 106 -0.17 2.82 15.50
N HIS A 107 -0.69 3.82 16.21
CA HIS A 107 -1.89 3.69 17.02
C HIS A 107 -3.11 3.27 16.19
N PHE A 108 -3.37 3.96 15.08
CA PHE A 108 -4.48 3.63 14.19
C PHE A 108 -4.27 2.29 13.47
N LYS A 109 -3.04 1.91 13.11
CA LYS A 109 -2.75 0.57 12.61
C LYS A 109 -3.13 -0.51 13.63
N ILE A 110 -2.84 -0.31 14.91
CA ILE A 110 -3.23 -1.25 15.98
C ILE A 110 -4.76 -1.30 16.12
N LEU A 111 -5.43 -0.15 16.14
CA LEU A 111 -6.91 -0.10 16.21
C LEU A 111 -7.54 -0.84 15.02
N ARG A 112 -7.10 -0.53 13.79
CA ARG A 112 -7.59 -1.19 12.58
C ARG A 112 -7.25 -2.68 12.54
N ALA A 113 -6.08 -3.09 13.04
CA ALA A 113 -5.74 -4.50 13.13
C ALA A 113 -6.72 -5.27 14.03
N ARG A 114 -7.19 -4.67 15.13
CA ARG A 114 -8.20 -5.29 16.01
C ARG A 114 -9.56 -5.42 15.32
N GLU A 115 -9.98 -4.40 14.59
CA GLU A 115 -11.21 -4.46 13.76
C GLU A 115 -11.09 -5.53 12.66
N GLU A 116 -9.93 -5.61 12.02
CA GLU A 116 -9.65 -6.54 10.94
C GLU A 116 -9.66 -7.99 11.45
N ILE A 117 -9.20 -8.28 12.67
CA ILE A 117 -9.34 -9.62 13.27
C ILE A 117 -10.80 -10.05 13.32
N THR A 118 -11.69 -9.20 13.83
CA THR A 118 -13.14 -9.50 13.89
C THR A 118 -13.73 -9.74 12.51
N ARG A 119 -13.33 -8.93 11.53
CA ARG A 119 -13.78 -9.08 10.14
C ARG A 119 -13.27 -10.37 9.51
N LEU A 120 -12.00 -10.70 9.71
CA LEU A 120 -11.38 -11.90 9.16
C LEU A 120 -12.00 -13.19 9.72
N ASN A 121 -12.45 -13.20 10.98
CA ASN A 121 -13.19 -14.34 11.53
C ASN A 121 -14.47 -14.62 10.71
N VAL A 122 -15.26 -13.58 10.44
CA VAL A 122 -16.46 -13.70 9.60
C VAL A 122 -16.13 -14.13 8.17
N GLU A 123 -15.10 -13.54 7.56
CA GLU A 123 -14.69 -13.89 6.20
C GLU A 123 -14.13 -15.32 6.10
N ALA A 124 -13.39 -15.78 7.12
CA ALA A 124 -12.90 -17.15 7.21
C ALA A 124 -14.05 -18.17 7.25
N GLY A 125 -15.06 -17.93 8.09
CA GLY A 125 -16.25 -18.77 8.15
C GLY A 125 -17.02 -18.81 6.81
N ARG A 126 -17.18 -17.65 6.15
CA ARG A 126 -17.82 -17.57 4.83
C ARG A 126 -17.04 -18.33 3.76
N LEU A 127 -15.71 -18.18 3.74
CA LEU A 127 -14.86 -18.88 2.79
C LEU A 127 -14.92 -20.40 3.01
N ARG A 128 -14.90 -20.86 4.26
CA ARG A 128 -15.06 -22.27 4.61
C ARG A 128 -16.38 -22.81 4.08
N ALA A 129 -17.50 -22.14 4.40
CA ALA A 129 -18.82 -22.57 3.97
C ALA A 129 -18.89 -22.67 2.44
N TRP A 130 -18.42 -21.62 1.75
CA TRP A 130 -18.40 -21.59 0.29
C TRP A 130 -17.54 -22.72 -0.33
N VAL A 131 -16.35 -23.00 0.22
CA VAL A 131 -15.50 -24.10 -0.26
C VAL A 131 -16.16 -25.47 -0.04
N LEU A 132 -16.78 -25.69 1.12
CA LEU A 132 -17.45 -26.95 1.43
C LEU A 132 -18.65 -27.19 0.52
N THR A 133 -19.48 -26.16 0.29
CA THR A 133 -20.60 -26.23 -0.64
C THR A 133 -20.12 -26.49 -2.07
N GLU A 134 -19.11 -25.76 -2.57
CA GLU A 134 -18.60 -25.95 -3.93
C GLU A 134 -18.04 -27.38 -4.12
N ASN A 135 -17.30 -27.91 -3.15
CA ASN A 135 -16.78 -29.27 -3.21
C ASN A 135 -17.91 -30.31 -3.21
N ALA A 136 -18.94 -30.13 -2.38
CA ALA A 136 -20.09 -31.03 -2.32
C ALA A 136 -20.88 -31.01 -3.64
N ASP A 137 -21.10 -29.84 -4.24
CA ASP A 137 -21.78 -29.69 -5.53
C ASP A 137 -21.02 -30.39 -6.65
N ILE A 138 -19.69 -30.22 -6.71
CA ILE A 138 -18.84 -30.90 -7.69
C ILE A 138 -18.93 -32.42 -7.50
N GLU A 139 -18.79 -32.91 -6.28
CA GLU A 139 -18.85 -34.35 -5.96
C GLU A 139 -20.22 -34.95 -6.32
N GLN A 140 -21.31 -34.26 -5.98
CA GLN A 140 -22.68 -34.69 -6.30
C GLN A 140 -22.89 -34.79 -7.81
N HIS A 141 -22.45 -33.77 -8.57
CA HIS A 141 -22.57 -33.77 -10.02
C HIS A 141 -21.69 -34.84 -10.67
N GLU A 142 -20.47 -35.06 -10.17
CA GLU A 142 -19.58 -36.10 -10.66
C GLU A 142 -20.19 -37.49 -10.47
N LYS A 143 -20.73 -37.78 -9.27
CA LYS A 143 -21.43 -39.05 -8.94
C LYS A 143 -22.62 -39.29 -9.86
N ARG A 144 -23.51 -38.29 -9.99
CA ARG A 144 -24.69 -38.38 -10.86
C ARG A 144 -24.31 -38.63 -12.32
N LEU A 145 -23.29 -37.93 -12.82
CA LEU A 145 -22.85 -38.09 -14.20
C LEU A 145 -22.09 -39.40 -14.42
N LYS A 146 -21.46 -39.97 -13.39
CA LYS A 146 -20.78 -41.25 -13.50
C LYS A 146 -21.74 -42.38 -13.85
N GLU A 147 -22.97 -42.33 -13.34
CA GLU A 147 -24.02 -43.31 -13.63
C GLU A 147 -24.67 -43.08 -15.00
N VAL A 148 -24.89 -41.82 -15.40
CA VAL A 148 -25.65 -41.49 -16.61
C VAL A 148 -24.75 -41.33 -17.85
N LYS A 149 -23.60 -40.67 -17.72
CA LYS A 149 -22.66 -40.33 -18.81
C LYS A 149 -21.20 -40.34 -18.31
N PRO A 150 -20.56 -41.52 -18.19
CA PRO A 150 -19.21 -41.65 -17.67
C PRO A 150 -18.15 -40.74 -18.33
N PRO A 151 -18.13 -40.55 -19.68
CA PRO A 151 -17.15 -39.66 -20.31
C PRO A 151 -17.30 -38.19 -19.89
N LEU A 152 -18.53 -37.73 -19.65
CA LEU A 152 -18.79 -36.36 -19.20
C LEU A 152 -18.39 -36.17 -17.73
N SER A 153 -18.58 -37.20 -16.89
CA SER A 153 -18.07 -37.22 -15.52
C SER A 153 -16.54 -37.10 -15.49
N ALA A 154 -15.83 -37.86 -16.33
CA ALA A 154 -14.37 -37.77 -16.44
C ALA A 154 -13.89 -36.38 -16.89
N ALA A 155 -14.58 -35.75 -17.86
CA ALA A 155 -14.27 -34.40 -18.30
C ALA A 155 -14.51 -33.34 -17.19
N LEU A 156 -15.60 -33.51 -16.42
CA LEU A 156 -15.91 -32.64 -15.27
C LEU A 156 -14.81 -32.76 -14.20
N ALA A 157 -14.43 -33.98 -13.82
CA ALA A 157 -13.37 -34.23 -12.85
C ALA A 157 -12.05 -33.59 -13.28
N ALA A 158 -11.65 -33.77 -14.55
CA ALA A 158 -10.44 -33.16 -15.10
C ALA A 158 -10.48 -31.62 -15.01
N ARG A 159 -11.62 -31.01 -15.34
CA ARG A 159 -11.81 -29.55 -15.27
C ARG A 159 -11.71 -29.00 -13.84
N PHE A 160 -12.29 -29.70 -12.86
CA PHE A 160 -12.37 -29.22 -11.48
C PHE A 160 -11.23 -29.69 -10.58
N THR A 161 -10.34 -30.57 -11.07
CA THR A 161 -9.18 -31.05 -10.29
C THR A 161 -8.33 -29.90 -9.71
N GLY A 162 -8.06 -28.85 -10.50
CA GLY A 162 -7.31 -27.69 -10.02
C GLY A 162 -8.05 -26.92 -8.92
N ARG A 163 -9.37 -26.80 -9.04
CA ARG A 163 -10.23 -26.12 -8.07
C ARG A 163 -10.27 -26.87 -6.75
N ILE A 164 -10.48 -28.19 -6.77
CA ILE A 164 -10.46 -29.04 -5.57
C ILE A 164 -9.11 -28.94 -4.84
N ARG A 165 -7.99 -28.92 -5.59
CA ARG A 165 -6.66 -28.73 -5.00
C ARG A 165 -6.51 -27.37 -4.32
N ALA A 166 -6.96 -26.29 -4.97
CA ALA A 166 -6.94 -24.96 -4.37
C ALA A 166 -7.81 -24.90 -3.10
N ASN A 167 -9.03 -25.47 -3.17
CA ASN A 167 -9.95 -25.58 -2.04
C ASN A 167 -9.33 -26.34 -0.87
N LYS A 168 -8.59 -27.43 -1.12
CA LYS A 168 -7.84 -28.15 -0.09
C LYS A 168 -6.78 -27.27 0.59
N VAL A 169 -6.07 -26.45 -0.17
CA VAL A 169 -5.09 -25.49 0.38
C VAL A 169 -5.79 -24.42 1.22
N HIS A 170 -6.93 -23.91 0.76
CA HIS A 170 -7.73 -22.95 1.53
C HIS A 170 -8.20 -23.54 2.86
N LEU A 171 -8.77 -24.75 2.85
CA LEU A 171 -9.21 -25.43 4.07
C LEU A 171 -8.04 -25.69 5.04
N ALA A 172 -6.87 -26.08 4.53
CA ALA A 172 -5.69 -26.26 5.38
C ALA A 172 -5.26 -24.96 6.06
N LYS A 173 -5.27 -23.83 5.33
CA LYS A 173 -4.96 -22.51 5.90
C LYS A 173 -6.03 -22.05 6.90
N LEU A 174 -7.31 -22.30 6.60
CA LEU A 174 -8.41 -21.98 7.51
C LEU A 174 -8.31 -22.78 8.82
N ASN A 175 -7.98 -24.08 8.75
CA ASN A 175 -7.71 -24.88 9.95
C ASN A 175 -6.58 -24.28 10.80
N MET A 176 -5.51 -23.79 10.18
CA MET A 176 -4.42 -23.12 10.91
C MET A 176 -4.87 -21.79 11.53
N LEU A 177 -5.66 -21.02 10.81
CA LEU A 177 -6.21 -19.74 11.28
C LEU A 177 -7.13 -19.94 12.48
N GLU A 178 -7.96 -20.98 12.46
CA GLU A 178 -8.89 -21.35 13.55
C GLU A 178 -8.17 -21.74 14.84
N CYS A 179 -6.90 -22.16 14.76
CA CYS A 179 -6.06 -22.43 15.93
C CYS A 179 -5.39 -21.19 16.52
N LEU A 180 -5.48 -20.02 15.86
CA LEU A 180 -4.81 -18.81 16.34
C LEU A 180 -5.56 -18.17 17.53
N PRO A 181 -4.82 -17.58 18.48
CA PRO A 181 -5.42 -16.80 19.55
C PRO A 181 -6.16 -15.58 18.96
N GLY A 182 -7.44 -15.44 19.29
CA GLY A 182 -8.30 -14.37 18.77
C GLY A 182 -9.26 -14.81 17.65
N TYR A 183 -9.20 -16.06 17.21
CA TYR A 183 -10.29 -16.64 16.43
C TYR A 183 -11.53 -16.83 17.31
N THR A 184 -12.67 -16.33 16.83
CA THR A 184 -13.94 -16.34 17.59
C THR A 184 -15.08 -17.06 16.88
N GLY A 185 -14.84 -17.66 15.71
CA GLY A 185 -15.87 -18.39 14.95
C GLY A 185 -15.82 -18.17 13.45
#